data_AF-A0A1S6GWG5-F1
#
_entry.id   AF-A0A1S6GWG5-F1
#
_cell.length_a   1.000
_cell.length_b   1.000
_cell.length_c   1.000
_cell.angle_alpha   90.00
_cell.angle_beta   90.00
_cell.angle_gamma   90.00
#
_symmetry.space_group_name_H-M   'P 1'
#
loop_
_entity.id
_entity.type
_entity.pdbx_description
1 polymer ?
#
loop_
_entity_poly.entity_id
_entity_poly.type
_entity_poly.pdbx_seq_one_letter_code
_entity_poly.pdbx_strand_id
1 'polypeptide(L)'
;MFLTANMAAPCVSCGRVLSLWFTPAVRASLCQRPGYWTASAVGWQTGTRFQLSKLIHTTVVTTKKNVQASRQESYTEDFIKKQIEEFNIGKRHLANMMGEDPETFAEEDIDRAIAYLFPSGLFEKRARPMMKHPEHIFPKQRATQWGEDGRPFHFLFYTGKQSYYSLMHDVYGKVMQLEKHRGPLSASAESRDLIGSRWLIKEELEEMLVEKLSDEDYAQFIRLLEKLLTLPCGPAEEEFVQRFRRSVTIQSKKQLIEPVQYDEQGMAFSTSEGRRKSATAQAVVYEHGSGKIHVNGVDYLIYFPITQDREQLMFPFHFLDRLERHDVTCTVSGGGRSAQAGAIRLAMARALCSFVTEDEVEWMRQAGLLTPDPRIRERKKPGQEGARRKFTWKKR
;
A
#
# COMPACT_ATOMS: atom_id res chain seq x y z
N MET A 1 22.75 -33.83 -5.37
CA MET A 1 22.41 -33.84 -3.93
C MET A 1 21.55 -32.63 -3.64
N PHE A 2 20.25 -32.78 -3.86
CA PHE A 2 19.20 -31.82 -3.53
C PHE A 2 18.09 -32.64 -2.87
N LEU A 3 17.83 -32.38 -1.60
CA LEU A 3 16.76 -33.00 -0.83
C LEU A 3 15.47 -32.21 -1.09
N THR A 4 14.60 -32.77 -1.91
CA THR A 4 13.22 -32.35 -2.11
C THR A 4 12.34 -33.03 -1.07
N ALA A 5 11.80 -32.25 -0.13
CA ALA A 5 10.81 -32.72 0.83
C ALA A 5 9.41 -32.65 0.21
N ASN A 6 8.88 -33.81 -0.19
CA ASN A 6 7.47 -34.03 -0.48
C ASN A 6 6.66 -33.96 0.82
N MET A 7 5.79 -32.96 0.97
CA MET A 7 4.71 -32.99 1.96
C MET A 7 3.38 -33.14 1.23
N ALA A 8 2.88 -34.37 1.21
CA ALA A 8 1.51 -34.71 0.87
C ALA A 8 0.61 -34.37 2.06
N ALA A 9 -0.40 -33.52 1.83
CA ALA A 9 -1.45 -33.22 2.80
C ALA A 9 -2.66 -34.16 2.56
N PRO A 10 -3.10 -34.94 3.56
CA PRO A 10 -4.40 -35.58 3.50
C PRO A 10 -5.49 -34.69 4.12
N CYS A 11 -6.60 -34.54 3.38
CA CYS A 11 -7.87 -34.03 3.87
C CYS A 11 -8.28 -34.74 5.17
N VAL A 12 -8.50 -33.99 6.24
CA VAL A 12 -9.21 -34.48 7.44
C VAL A 12 -10.25 -33.45 7.85
N SER A 13 -11.49 -33.90 7.85
CA SER A 13 -12.70 -33.17 8.20
C SER A 13 -12.79 -32.88 9.70
N CYS A 14 -13.55 -31.82 9.97
CA CYS A 14 -13.75 -31.13 11.24
C CYS A 14 -14.37 -32.01 12.35
N GLY A 15 -13.89 -31.83 13.59
CA GLY A 15 -14.50 -32.40 14.79
C GLY A 15 -13.94 -31.78 16.06
N ARG A 16 -14.36 -30.55 16.40
CA ARG A 16 -14.04 -29.91 17.69
C ARG A 16 -14.76 -30.64 18.82
N VAL A 17 -13.99 -31.23 19.72
CA VAL A 17 -14.43 -31.70 21.04
C VAL A 17 -14.25 -30.54 22.03
N LEU A 18 -15.36 -30.05 22.59
CA LEU A 18 -15.36 -29.13 23.73
C LEU A 18 -15.83 -29.93 24.95
N SER A 19 -14.92 -30.17 25.89
CA SER A 19 -15.19 -30.80 27.17
C SER A 19 -15.41 -29.73 28.24
N LEU A 20 -16.56 -29.77 28.91
CA LEU A 20 -16.76 -29.12 30.21
C LEU A 20 -17.08 -30.20 31.24
N TRP A 21 -16.42 -30.10 32.40
CA TRP A 21 -16.54 -31.06 33.50
C TRP A 21 -17.79 -30.79 34.33
N PHE A 22 -18.61 -31.83 34.54
CA PHE A 22 -19.45 -31.98 35.72
C PHE A 22 -19.22 -33.42 36.24
N THR A 23 -18.68 -33.54 37.45
CA THR A 23 -18.36 -34.82 38.11
C THR A 23 -19.63 -35.57 38.59
N PRO A 24 -19.56 -36.89 38.90
CA PRO A 24 -18.94 -37.97 38.15
C PRO A 24 -19.91 -39.17 38.04
N ALA A 25 -20.31 -39.56 36.83
CA ALA A 25 -20.54 -40.96 36.44
C ALA A 25 -21.21 -40.99 35.07
N VAL A 26 -20.71 -41.89 34.22
CA VAL A 26 -21.24 -42.30 32.92
C VAL A 26 -20.79 -41.44 31.72
N ARG A 27 -19.93 -42.07 30.92
CA ARG A 27 -19.45 -41.65 29.60
C ARG A 27 -20.47 -42.11 28.56
N ALA A 28 -21.08 -41.20 27.82
CA ALA A 28 -21.93 -41.52 26.68
C ALA A 28 -21.40 -40.84 25.41
N SER A 29 -21.09 -41.64 24.39
CA SER A 29 -20.69 -41.18 23.06
C SER A 29 -21.92 -41.02 22.16
N LEU A 30 -22.12 -39.83 21.57
CA LEU A 30 -23.16 -39.59 20.57
C LEU A 30 -22.53 -39.47 19.17
N CYS A 31 -23.00 -40.31 18.26
CA CYS A 31 -22.66 -40.28 16.83
C CYS A 31 -23.82 -39.62 16.07
N GLN A 32 -23.53 -38.63 15.21
CA GLN A 32 -24.53 -37.95 14.38
C GLN A 32 -24.79 -38.72 13.08
N ARG A 33 -26.04 -39.11 12.82
CA ARG A 33 -26.64 -39.18 11.48
C ARG A 33 -28.11 -38.75 11.51
N PRO A 34 -28.64 -38.19 10.41
CA PRO A 34 -29.86 -37.38 10.43
C PRO A 34 -31.12 -38.21 10.19
N GLY A 35 -32.21 -37.79 10.83
CA GLY A 35 -33.57 -38.17 10.47
C GLY A 35 -34.14 -39.30 11.33
N TYR A 36 -35.25 -38.98 11.99
CA TYR A 36 -36.16 -39.88 12.71
C TYR A 36 -35.65 -40.44 14.05
N TRP A 37 -36.14 -39.84 15.13
CA TRP A 37 -36.07 -40.41 16.47
C TRP A 37 -37.15 -41.48 16.60
N THR A 38 -36.76 -42.75 16.54
CA THR A 38 -37.52 -43.85 17.14
C THR A 38 -36.75 -44.32 18.37
N ALA A 39 -37.37 -44.22 19.54
CA ALA A 39 -36.80 -44.74 20.77
C ALA A 39 -36.87 -46.26 20.74
N SER A 40 -35.72 -46.93 20.74
CA SER A 40 -35.62 -48.37 20.89
C SER A 40 -35.91 -48.76 22.35
N ALA A 41 -36.94 -49.59 22.54
CA ALA A 41 -37.19 -50.28 23.79
C ALA A 41 -36.26 -51.50 23.88
N VAL A 42 -35.37 -51.53 24.87
CA VAL A 42 -34.59 -52.72 25.24
C VAL A 42 -35.38 -53.52 26.27
N GLY A 43 -35.62 -54.80 25.97
CA GLY A 43 -36.49 -55.70 26.72
C GLY A 43 -35.93 -56.15 28.06
N TRP A 44 -36.83 -56.53 28.98
CA TRP A 44 -36.52 -57.13 30.27
C TRP A 44 -37.53 -58.23 30.58
N GLN A 45 -37.05 -59.43 30.90
CA GLN A 45 -37.86 -60.46 31.57
C GLN A 45 -37.63 -60.40 33.09
N THR A 46 -38.74 -60.08 33.77
CA THR A 46 -39.25 -60.53 35.07
C THR A 46 -38.33 -60.64 36.28
N GLY A 47 -38.67 -59.84 37.30
CA GLY A 47 -38.26 -60.04 38.69
C GLY A 47 -38.57 -58.79 39.54
N THR A 48 -39.70 -58.82 40.26
CA THR A 48 -40.37 -57.70 40.93
C THR A 48 -39.48 -56.86 41.87
N ARG A 49 -39.27 -55.58 41.51
CA ARG A 49 -38.97 -54.47 42.42
C ARG A 49 -39.73 -53.24 41.93
N PHE A 50 -40.58 -52.66 42.78
CA PHE A 50 -41.33 -51.44 42.47
C PHE A 50 -40.37 -50.31 42.03
N GLN A 51 -40.41 -49.93 40.76
CA GLN A 51 -39.80 -48.70 40.25
C GLN A 51 -40.88 -47.64 40.07
N LEU A 52 -40.77 -46.54 40.81
CA LEU A 52 -41.53 -45.31 40.55
C LEU A 52 -41.00 -44.70 39.24
N SER A 53 -41.73 -44.88 38.15
CA SER A 53 -41.49 -44.17 36.89
C SER A 53 -41.98 -42.73 37.02
N LYS A 54 -41.06 -41.79 37.28
CA LYS A 54 -41.36 -40.36 37.10
C LYS A 54 -41.44 -40.07 35.60
N LEU A 55 -42.64 -39.78 35.10
CA LEU A 55 -42.87 -39.24 33.76
C LEU A 55 -42.26 -37.83 33.68
N ILE A 56 -41.05 -37.70 33.12
CA ILE A 56 -40.48 -36.39 32.78
C ILE A 56 -41.21 -35.90 31.52
N HIS A 57 -42.18 -35.00 31.69
CA HIS A 57 -42.81 -34.31 30.57
C HIS A 57 -41.81 -33.26 30.04
N THR A 58 -41.22 -33.50 28.87
CA THR A 58 -40.46 -32.46 28.17
C THR A 58 -41.44 -31.58 27.39
N THR A 59 -41.74 -30.39 27.90
CA THR A 59 -42.52 -29.39 27.17
C THR A 59 -41.63 -28.76 26.10
N VAL A 60 -41.80 -29.15 24.83
CA VAL A 60 -41.17 -28.45 23.69
C VAL A 60 -42.01 -27.22 23.38
N VAL A 61 -41.56 -26.05 23.81
CA VAL A 61 -42.20 -24.76 23.49
C VAL A 61 -41.57 -24.21 22.21
N THR A 62 -42.39 -23.85 21.22
CA THR A 62 -41.92 -23.20 20.01
C THR A 62 -41.41 -21.80 20.34
N THR A 63 -40.10 -21.58 20.19
CA THR A 63 -39.50 -20.25 20.34
C THR A 63 -39.75 -19.41 19.09
N LYS A 64 -40.03 -18.11 19.27
CA LYS A 64 -40.18 -17.17 18.14
C LYS A 64 -38.91 -17.21 17.27
N LYS A 65 -39.08 -17.23 15.95
CA LYS A 65 -37.95 -17.16 15.01
C LYS A 65 -37.25 -15.81 15.15
N ASN A 66 -35.92 -15.84 15.21
CA ASN A 66 -35.13 -14.61 15.24
C ASN A 66 -35.28 -13.87 13.91
N VAL A 67 -35.57 -12.56 13.99
CA VAL A 67 -35.53 -11.67 12.83
C VAL A 67 -34.08 -11.23 12.61
N GLN A 68 -33.61 -11.29 11.37
CA GLN A 68 -32.25 -10.89 11.04
C GLN A 68 -32.07 -9.38 11.24
N ALA A 69 -31.23 -9.02 12.22
CA ALA A 69 -30.92 -7.64 12.57
C ALA A 69 -29.86 -7.02 11.64
N SER A 70 -28.84 -7.80 11.23
CA SER A 70 -27.76 -7.30 10.37
C SER A 70 -28.11 -7.47 8.89
N ARG A 71 -28.22 -6.35 8.17
CA ARG A 71 -28.38 -6.29 6.72
C ARG A 71 -27.24 -5.49 6.11
N GLN A 72 -26.83 -5.84 4.90
CA GLN A 72 -25.93 -5.01 4.13
C GLN A 72 -26.65 -3.71 3.75
N GLU A 73 -25.98 -2.59 3.89
CA GLU A 73 -26.50 -1.29 3.48
C GLU A 73 -26.55 -1.23 1.96
N SER A 74 -27.76 -1.21 1.40
CA SER A 74 -28.02 -1.04 -0.03
C SER A 74 -28.47 0.40 -0.28
N TYR A 75 -27.85 1.08 -1.24
CA TYR A 75 -28.16 2.48 -1.55
C TYR A 75 -28.91 2.52 -2.87
N THR A 76 -30.18 2.94 -2.82
CA THR A 76 -30.99 3.12 -4.03
C THR A 76 -30.57 4.38 -4.78
N GLU A 77 -30.86 4.43 -6.08
CA GLU A 77 -30.58 5.62 -6.90
C GLU A 77 -31.26 6.88 -6.34
N ASP A 78 -32.49 6.75 -5.84
CA ASP A 78 -33.21 7.86 -5.22
C ASP A 78 -32.56 8.34 -3.92
N PHE A 79 -31.92 7.44 -3.18
CA PHE A 79 -31.15 7.83 -2.00
C PHE A 79 -29.93 8.64 -2.41
N ILE A 80 -29.18 8.19 -3.42
CA ILE A 80 -28.01 8.93 -3.92
C ILE A 80 -28.41 10.31 -4.46
N LYS A 81 -29.52 10.41 -5.21
CA LYS A 81 -30.03 11.71 -5.70
C LYS A 81 -30.33 12.68 -4.57
N LYS A 82 -31.00 12.23 -3.51
CA LYS A 82 -31.26 13.06 -2.32
C LYS A 82 -29.98 13.52 -1.64
N GLN A 83 -28.99 12.64 -1.52
CA GLN A 83 -27.69 12.99 -0.94
C GLN A 83 -26.94 14.04 -1.79
N ILE A 84 -27.08 14.00 -3.12
CA ILE A 84 -26.51 15.02 -4.01
C ILE A 84 -27.16 16.38 -3.78
N GLU A 85 -28.49 16.42 -3.64
CA GLU A 85 -29.22 17.65 -3.32
C GLU A 85 -28.81 18.23 -1.97
N GLU A 86 -28.74 17.39 -0.93
CA GLU A 86 -28.28 17.77 0.41
C GLU A 86 -26.83 18.29 0.40
N PHE A 87 -25.95 17.63 -0.35
CA PHE A 87 -24.56 18.08 -0.52
C PHE A 87 -24.48 19.46 -1.19
N ASN A 88 -25.25 19.70 -2.26
CA ASN A 88 -25.27 20.98 -2.96
C ASN A 88 -25.80 22.13 -2.09
N ILE A 89 -26.85 21.86 -1.29
CA ILE A 89 -27.38 22.82 -0.31
C ILE A 89 -26.34 23.09 0.79
N GLY A 90 -25.75 22.04 1.35
CA GLY A 90 -24.70 22.14 2.35
C GLY A 90 -23.48 22.93 1.85
N LYS A 91 -23.09 22.73 0.58
CA LYS A 91 -21.96 23.43 -0.05
C LYS A 91 -22.21 24.94 -0.06
N ARG A 92 -23.42 25.38 -0.44
CA ARG A 92 -23.80 26.80 -0.41
C ARG A 92 -23.82 27.39 0.99
N HIS A 93 -24.30 26.62 1.98
CA HIS A 93 -24.25 27.05 3.38
C HIS A 93 -22.82 27.19 3.91
N LEU A 94 -21.95 26.25 3.55
CA LEU A 94 -20.53 26.29 3.93
C LEU A 94 -19.83 27.51 3.33
N ALA A 95 -20.04 27.79 2.04
CA ALA A 95 -19.52 28.99 1.39
C ALA A 95 -20.00 30.27 2.09
N ASN A 96 -21.30 30.36 2.42
CA ASN A 96 -21.87 31.49 3.14
C ASN A 96 -21.27 31.68 4.55
N MET A 97 -21.01 30.59 5.28
CA MET A 97 -20.35 30.65 6.61
C MET A 97 -18.91 31.14 6.50
N MET A 98 -18.20 30.75 5.44
CA MET A 98 -16.81 31.17 5.20
C MET A 98 -16.68 32.53 4.53
N GLY A 99 -17.79 33.10 4.03
CA GLY A 99 -17.80 34.37 3.30
C GLY A 99 -17.26 34.27 1.87
N GLU A 100 -17.29 33.07 1.27
CA GLU A 100 -16.79 32.79 -0.08
C GLU A 100 -17.94 32.70 -1.09
N ASP A 101 -17.62 32.86 -2.39
CA ASP A 101 -18.60 32.72 -3.47
C ASP A 101 -18.99 31.24 -3.70
N PRO A 102 -20.28 30.85 -3.64
CA PRO A 102 -20.70 29.45 -3.73
C PRO A 102 -20.38 28.76 -5.07
N GLU A 103 -20.30 29.51 -6.16
CA GLU A 103 -20.08 28.95 -7.50
C GLU A 103 -18.61 28.61 -7.74
N THR A 104 -17.70 29.46 -7.23
CA THR A 104 -16.25 29.27 -7.33
C THR A 104 -15.71 28.27 -6.30
N PHE A 105 -16.52 27.92 -5.29
CA PHE A 105 -16.11 27.08 -4.17
C PHE A 105 -15.72 25.65 -4.61
N ALA A 106 -14.44 25.31 -4.50
CA ALA A 106 -13.91 24.00 -4.90
C ALA A 106 -13.92 22.97 -3.75
N GLU A 107 -13.66 21.69 -4.05
CA GLU A 107 -13.55 20.64 -3.02
C GLU A 107 -12.40 20.91 -2.04
N GLU A 108 -11.31 21.52 -2.49
CA GLU A 108 -10.17 21.90 -1.65
C GLU A 108 -10.55 22.96 -0.60
N ASP A 109 -11.41 23.90 -0.96
CA ASP A 109 -11.93 24.92 -0.04
C ASP A 109 -12.92 24.32 0.96
N ILE A 110 -13.73 23.33 0.54
CA ILE A 110 -14.57 22.54 1.44
C ILE A 110 -13.69 21.83 2.48
N ASP A 111 -12.67 21.09 2.04
CA ASP A 111 -11.77 20.36 2.95
C ASP A 111 -11.05 21.32 3.93
N ARG A 112 -10.62 22.49 3.47
CA ARG A 112 -10.03 23.55 4.32
C ARG A 112 -11.03 24.09 5.34
N ALA A 113 -12.25 24.40 4.91
CA ALA A 113 -13.30 24.93 5.77
C ALA A 113 -13.73 23.91 6.84
N ILE A 114 -13.91 22.64 6.47
CA ILE A 114 -14.25 21.56 7.41
C ILE A 114 -13.11 21.33 8.42
N ALA A 115 -11.85 21.37 7.98
CA ALA A 115 -10.72 21.24 8.89
C ALA A 115 -10.65 22.40 9.92
N TYR A 116 -11.09 23.60 9.54
CA TYR A 116 -11.17 24.76 10.43
C TYR A 116 -12.36 24.70 11.39
N LEU A 117 -13.56 24.40 10.90
CA LEU A 117 -14.79 24.36 11.69
C LEU A 117 -14.83 23.15 12.64
N PHE A 118 -14.30 22.00 12.20
CA PHE A 118 -14.29 20.75 12.94
C PHE A 118 -12.86 20.20 13.07
N PRO A 119 -11.99 20.86 13.86
CA PRO A 119 -10.59 20.47 13.96
C PRO A 119 -10.44 19.10 14.64
N SER A 120 -10.07 18.10 13.85
CA SER A 120 -9.83 16.74 14.34
C SER A 120 -8.36 16.37 14.32
N GLY A 121 -7.81 16.07 15.50
CA GLY A 121 -6.44 15.62 15.71
C GLY A 121 -6.20 14.13 15.43
N LEU A 122 -7.18 13.41 14.86
CA LEU A 122 -7.05 11.98 14.59
C LEU A 122 -5.96 11.70 13.56
N PHE A 123 -5.09 10.72 13.82
CA PHE A 123 -4.02 10.32 12.90
C PHE A 123 -4.57 9.71 11.60
N GLU A 124 -5.63 8.90 11.72
CA GLU A 124 -6.29 8.27 10.59
C GLU A 124 -7.12 9.32 9.82
N LYS A 125 -6.71 9.66 8.59
CA LYS A 125 -7.37 10.70 7.81
C LYS A 125 -8.81 10.34 7.45
N ARG A 126 -9.10 9.06 7.23
CA ARG A 126 -10.45 8.56 6.88
C ARG A 126 -11.46 8.65 8.02
N ALA A 127 -11.00 8.77 9.27
CA ALA A 127 -11.87 8.90 10.44
C ALA A 127 -12.15 10.37 10.81
N ARG A 128 -11.56 11.32 10.07
CA ARG A 128 -11.81 12.74 10.27
C ARG A 128 -13.17 13.13 9.68
N PRO A 129 -13.79 14.23 10.15
CA PRO A 129 -14.93 14.82 9.47
C PRO A 129 -14.57 15.12 8.02
N MET A 130 -15.42 14.69 7.10
CA MET A 130 -15.27 14.98 5.67
C MET A 130 -16.64 15.24 5.06
N MET A 131 -16.68 16.16 4.11
CA MET A 131 -17.88 16.47 3.32
C MET A 131 -17.45 16.40 1.85
N LYS A 132 -17.81 15.30 1.18
CA LYS A 132 -17.44 15.04 -0.22
C LYS A 132 -18.68 14.74 -1.05
N HIS A 133 -18.53 14.78 -2.37
CA HIS A 133 -19.60 14.37 -3.26
C HIS A 133 -20.01 12.91 -3.00
N PRO A 134 -21.31 12.57 -2.99
CA PRO A 134 -21.79 11.22 -2.68
C PRO A 134 -21.15 10.09 -3.51
N GLU A 135 -20.79 10.36 -4.76
CA GLU A 135 -20.12 9.38 -5.63
C GLU A 135 -18.72 8.95 -5.14
N HIS A 136 -18.06 9.78 -4.33
CA HIS A 136 -16.75 9.48 -3.73
C HIS A 136 -16.87 8.84 -2.34
N ILE A 137 -18.05 8.92 -1.71
CA ILE A 137 -18.33 8.37 -0.38
C ILE A 137 -18.91 6.97 -0.49
N PHE A 138 -19.97 6.83 -1.28
CA PHE A 138 -20.69 5.57 -1.42
C PHE A 138 -20.02 4.69 -2.48
N PRO A 139 -19.89 3.37 -2.24
CA PRO A 139 -19.34 2.46 -3.23
C PRO A 139 -20.28 2.36 -4.44
N LYS A 140 -19.71 2.32 -5.64
CA LYS A 140 -20.48 2.06 -6.88
C LYS A 140 -21.21 0.72 -6.76
N GLN A 141 -22.51 0.74 -7.01
CA GLN A 141 -23.36 -0.46 -6.99
C GLN A 141 -23.80 -0.81 -8.41
N ARG A 142 -24.09 -2.09 -8.64
CA ARG A 142 -24.68 -2.51 -9.91
C ARG A 142 -26.14 -2.08 -9.95
N ALA A 143 -26.57 -1.56 -11.09
CA ALA A 143 -27.98 -1.35 -11.37
C ALA A 143 -28.73 -2.69 -11.41
N THR A 144 -30.05 -2.62 -11.29
CA THR A 144 -30.94 -3.77 -11.51
C THR A 144 -30.66 -4.39 -12.87
N GLN A 145 -30.45 -5.72 -12.92
CA GLN A 145 -29.95 -6.42 -14.10
C GLN A 145 -31.06 -6.97 -15.01
N TRP A 146 -32.32 -6.83 -14.61
CA TRP A 146 -33.51 -7.30 -15.34
C TRP A 146 -34.63 -6.26 -15.26
N GLY A 147 -35.55 -6.32 -16.24
CA GLY A 147 -36.75 -5.49 -16.26
C GLY A 147 -37.88 -6.04 -15.39
N GLU A 148 -39.04 -5.38 -15.42
CA GLU A 148 -40.26 -5.84 -14.75
C GLU A 148 -40.76 -7.18 -15.30
N ASP A 149 -40.42 -7.49 -16.56
CA ASP A 149 -40.66 -8.77 -17.24
C ASP A 149 -39.79 -9.92 -16.70
N GLY A 150 -38.79 -9.61 -15.86
CA GLY A 150 -37.84 -10.56 -15.31
C GLY A 150 -36.78 -11.02 -16.32
N ARG A 151 -36.70 -10.42 -17.50
CA ARG A 151 -35.69 -10.77 -18.51
C ARG A 151 -34.39 -10.02 -18.23
N PRO A 152 -33.23 -10.71 -18.13
CA PRO A 152 -31.94 -10.05 -17.97
C PRO A 152 -31.57 -9.21 -19.20
N PHE A 153 -30.97 -8.03 -18.97
CA PHE A 153 -30.55 -7.13 -20.06
C PHE A 153 -29.35 -7.66 -20.84
N HIS A 154 -28.42 -8.35 -20.16
CA HIS A 154 -27.18 -8.84 -20.76
C HIS A 154 -27.26 -10.34 -21.07
N PHE A 155 -26.76 -10.76 -22.22
CA PHE A 155 -26.82 -12.17 -22.64
C PHE A 155 -25.93 -13.10 -21.79
N LEU A 156 -24.80 -12.60 -21.27
CA LEU A 156 -23.93 -13.34 -20.34
C LEU A 156 -24.36 -13.24 -18.86
N PHE A 157 -25.56 -12.76 -18.56
CA PHE A 157 -26.05 -12.60 -17.18
C PHE A 157 -25.89 -13.88 -16.34
N TYR A 158 -26.27 -15.03 -16.90
CA TYR A 158 -26.25 -16.32 -16.19
C TYR A 158 -24.84 -16.88 -15.90
N THR A 159 -23.78 -16.21 -16.36
CA THR A 159 -22.40 -16.53 -15.97
C THR A 159 -22.07 -16.03 -14.55
N GLY A 160 -22.86 -15.11 -14.00
CA GLY A 160 -22.62 -14.45 -12.72
C GLY A 160 -21.59 -13.31 -12.77
N LYS A 161 -20.72 -13.28 -13.78
CA LYS A 161 -19.68 -12.25 -14.02
C LYS A 161 -19.81 -11.68 -15.42
N GLN A 162 -20.95 -11.07 -15.69
CA GLN A 162 -21.33 -10.66 -17.04
C GLN A 162 -20.36 -9.60 -17.61
N SER A 163 -19.91 -8.65 -16.79
CA SER A 163 -19.05 -7.55 -17.25
C SER A 163 -17.66 -8.07 -17.58
N TYR A 164 -17.10 -8.94 -16.74
CA TYR A 164 -15.82 -9.60 -17.00
C TYR A 164 -15.85 -10.46 -18.27
N TYR A 165 -16.81 -11.35 -18.42
CA TYR A 165 -16.86 -12.22 -19.59
C TYR A 165 -17.24 -11.46 -20.87
N SER A 166 -17.97 -10.34 -20.78
CA SER A 166 -18.16 -9.43 -21.92
C SER A 166 -16.82 -8.88 -22.39
N LEU A 167 -16.00 -8.35 -21.48
CA LEU A 167 -14.66 -7.88 -21.84
C LEU A 167 -13.79 -8.99 -22.44
N MET A 168 -13.82 -10.18 -21.86
CA MET A 168 -13.07 -11.32 -22.39
C MET A 168 -13.55 -11.69 -23.81
N HIS A 169 -14.85 -11.67 -24.04
CA HIS A 169 -15.44 -11.92 -25.36
C HIS A 169 -15.02 -10.87 -26.38
N ASP A 170 -15.06 -9.59 -26.01
CA ASP A 170 -14.67 -8.48 -26.88
C ASP A 170 -13.18 -8.55 -27.25
N VAL A 171 -12.31 -8.78 -26.26
CA VAL A 171 -10.86 -8.96 -26.48
C VAL A 171 -10.60 -10.13 -27.41
N TYR A 172 -11.23 -11.27 -27.14
CA TYR A 172 -11.07 -12.45 -27.97
C TYR A 172 -11.58 -12.21 -29.40
N GLY A 173 -12.70 -11.50 -29.54
CA GLY A 173 -13.23 -11.07 -30.84
C GLY A 173 -12.23 -10.24 -31.63
N LYS A 174 -11.55 -9.29 -30.98
CA LYS A 174 -10.47 -8.49 -31.59
C LYS A 174 -9.27 -9.34 -32.00
N VAL A 175 -8.82 -10.25 -31.14
CA VAL A 175 -7.73 -11.19 -31.47
C VAL A 175 -8.08 -12.02 -32.71
N MET A 176 -9.29 -12.58 -32.76
CA MET A 176 -9.76 -13.36 -33.90
C MET A 176 -9.87 -12.54 -35.19
N GLN A 177 -10.27 -11.26 -35.12
CA GLN A 177 -10.31 -10.36 -36.27
C GLN A 177 -8.90 -10.13 -36.83
N LEU A 178 -7.92 -9.84 -35.96
CA LEU A 178 -6.53 -9.66 -36.38
C LEU A 178 -5.93 -10.94 -36.96
N GLU A 179 -6.24 -12.10 -36.38
CA GLU A 179 -5.81 -13.40 -36.91
C GLU A 179 -6.39 -13.67 -38.32
N LYS A 180 -7.64 -13.28 -38.59
CA LYS A 180 -8.27 -13.42 -39.93
C LYS A 180 -7.63 -12.52 -40.99
N HIS A 181 -7.24 -11.30 -40.62
CA HIS A 181 -6.61 -10.35 -41.54
C HIS A 181 -5.11 -10.60 -41.74
N ARG A 182 -4.52 -11.54 -41.00
CA ARG A 182 -3.11 -11.90 -41.11
C ARG A 182 -2.87 -12.74 -42.36
N GLY A 183 -2.40 -12.11 -43.44
CA GLY A 183 -1.82 -12.80 -44.58
C GLY A 183 -0.45 -13.45 -44.25
N PRO A 184 0.04 -14.41 -45.06
CA PRO A 184 1.30 -15.13 -44.83
C PRO A 184 2.57 -14.27 -44.80
N LEU A 185 2.48 -12.98 -45.18
CA LEU A 185 3.59 -12.02 -45.22
C LEU A 185 3.30 -10.77 -44.38
N SER A 186 2.93 -10.95 -43.12
CA SER A 186 2.82 -9.83 -42.18
C SER A 186 4.14 -9.62 -41.45
N ALA A 187 4.73 -8.45 -41.66
CA ALA A 187 5.99 -8.00 -41.10
C ALA A 187 5.99 -8.00 -39.56
N SER A 188 7.18 -8.20 -38.98
CA SER A 188 7.45 -8.13 -37.55
C SER A 188 6.91 -6.83 -36.96
N ALA A 189 6.06 -6.95 -35.93
CA ALA A 189 5.57 -5.79 -35.20
C ALA A 189 6.75 -4.96 -34.67
N GLU A 190 6.69 -3.65 -34.91
CA GLU A 190 7.65 -2.70 -34.36
C GLU A 190 7.58 -2.73 -32.83
N SER A 191 8.75 -2.84 -32.18
CA SER A 191 8.87 -2.83 -30.72
C SER A 191 8.36 -1.49 -30.18
N ARG A 192 7.19 -1.50 -29.55
CA ARG A 192 6.58 -0.29 -28.98
C ARG A 192 7.27 0.10 -27.67
N ASP A 193 7.45 1.39 -27.45
CA ASP A 193 8.01 1.91 -26.21
C ASP A 193 6.98 1.76 -25.07
N LEU A 194 7.21 0.76 -24.22
CA LEU A 194 6.37 0.44 -23.06
C LEU A 194 6.82 1.16 -21.78
N ILE A 195 7.87 1.98 -21.87
CA ILE A 195 8.52 2.57 -20.72
C ILE A 195 7.58 3.61 -20.10
N GLY A 196 7.27 3.46 -18.80
CA GLY A 196 6.42 4.38 -18.06
C GLY A 196 4.92 4.07 -18.11
N SER A 197 4.50 2.91 -18.60
CA SER A 197 3.12 2.43 -18.47
C SER A 197 3.04 1.11 -17.70
N ARG A 198 2.02 0.97 -16.86
CA ARG A 198 1.68 -0.30 -16.19
C ARG A 198 0.27 -0.75 -16.57
N TRP A 199 0.03 -2.05 -16.44
CA TRP A 199 -1.32 -2.60 -16.48
C TRP A 199 -2.15 -2.15 -15.27
N LEU A 200 -3.47 -2.12 -15.46
CA LEU A 200 -4.46 -1.88 -14.42
C LEU A 200 -4.33 -2.96 -13.32
N ILE A 201 -4.28 -2.58 -12.05
CA ILE A 201 -4.21 -3.54 -10.94
C ILE A 201 -5.57 -4.22 -10.80
N LYS A 202 -5.61 -5.41 -10.21
CA LYS A 202 -6.86 -6.14 -9.91
C LYS A 202 -7.92 -5.25 -9.27
N GLU A 203 -7.58 -4.51 -8.21
CA GLU A 203 -8.52 -3.63 -7.49
C GLU A 203 -9.13 -2.55 -8.42
N GLU A 204 -8.30 -1.95 -9.26
CA GLU A 204 -8.72 -0.95 -10.25
C GLU A 204 -9.62 -1.57 -11.34
N LEU A 205 -9.36 -2.83 -11.72
CA LEU A 205 -10.20 -3.58 -12.67
C LEU A 205 -11.57 -3.95 -12.06
N GLU A 206 -11.58 -4.37 -10.79
CA GLU A 206 -12.82 -4.65 -10.05
C GLU A 206 -13.69 -3.40 -9.91
N GLU A 207 -13.08 -2.24 -9.65
CA GLU A 207 -13.81 -0.96 -9.58
C GLU A 207 -14.44 -0.59 -10.92
N MET A 208 -13.68 -0.71 -12.01
CA MET A 208 -14.17 -0.39 -13.36
C MET A 208 -15.32 -1.30 -13.78
N LEU A 209 -15.26 -2.59 -13.43
CA LEU A 209 -16.30 -3.56 -13.79
C LEU A 209 -17.45 -3.62 -12.77
N VAL A 210 -17.26 -3.09 -11.57
CA VAL A 210 -18.14 -3.28 -10.41
C VAL A 210 -18.38 -4.78 -10.15
N GLU A 211 -17.34 -5.60 -10.34
CA GLU A 211 -17.39 -7.05 -10.15
C GLU A 211 -16.20 -7.56 -9.36
N LYS A 212 -16.43 -8.57 -8.50
CA LYS A 212 -15.36 -9.26 -7.79
C LYS A 212 -14.67 -10.25 -8.71
N LEU A 213 -13.34 -10.24 -8.72
CA LEU A 213 -12.52 -11.07 -9.59
C LEU A 213 -11.62 -12.01 -8.78
N SER A 214 -11.34 -13.18 -9.37
CA SER A 214 -10.26 -14.04 -8.90
C SER A 214 -8.91 -13.55 -9.43
N ASP A 215 -7.82 -13.91 -8.77
CA ASP A 215 -6.46 -13.62 -9.26
C ASP A 215 -6.20 -14.36 -10.58
N GLU A 216 -6.79 -15.56 -10.74
CA GLU A 216 -6.72 -16.35 -11.96
C GLU A 216 -7.43 -15.66 -13.13
N ASP A 217 -8.62 -15.10 -12.89
CA ASP A 217 -9.41 -14.38 -13.89
C ASP A 217 -8.64 -13.15 -14.39
N TYR A 218 -8.03 -12.40 -13.46
CA TYR A 218 -7.18 -11.27 -13.78
C TYR A 218 -5.96 -11.70 -14.61
N ALA A 219 -5.26 -12.77 -14.22
CA ALA A 219 -4.12 -13.29 -14.97
C ALA A 219 -4.50 -13.80 -16.37
N GLN A 220 -5.70 -14.37 -16.55
CA GLN A 220 -6.21 -14.73 -17.88
C GLN A 220 -6.45 -13.50 -18.75
N PHE A 221 -7.05 -12.45 -18.17
CA PHE A 221 -7.31 -11.21 -18.89
C PHE A 221 -6.01 -10.54 -19.36
N ILE A 222 -5.01 -10.41 -18.49
CA ILE A 222 -3.71 -9.83 -18.85
C ILE A 222 -3.01 -10.65 -19.94
N ARG A 223 -3.04 -11.99 -19.86
CA ARG A 223 -2.49 -12.85 -20.92
C ARG A 223 -3.13 -12.60 -22.29
N LEU A 224 -4.43 -12.32 -22.33
CA LEU A 224 -5.11 -11.99 -23.59
C LEU A 224 -4.68 -10.61 -24.13
N LEU A 225 -4.53 -9.61 -23.27
CA LEU A 225 -4.04 -8.29 -23.67
C LEU A 225 -2.58 -8.33 -24.15
N GLU A 226 -1.74 -9.10 -23.49
CA GLU A 226 -0.36 -9.36 -23.93
C GLU A 226 -0.34 -10.05 -25.29
N LYS A 227 -1.19 -11.09 -25.47
CA LYS A 227 -1.37 -11.75 -26.77
C LYS A 227 -1.80 -10.75 -27.84
N LEU A 228 -2.75 -9.87 -27.54
CA LEU A 228 -3.22 -8.85 -28.47
C LEU A 228 -2.06 -7.94 -28.94
N LEU A 229 -1.19 -7.50 -28.02
CA LEU A 229 -0.03 -6.66 -28.34
C LEU A 229 1.05 -7.37 -29.17
N THR A 230 1.14 -8.70 -29.15
CA THR A 230 2.05 -9.44 -30.05
C THR A 230 1.59 -9.41 -31.51
N LEU A 231 0.31 -9.14 -31.74
CA LEU A 231 -0.27 -9.03 -33.08
C LEU A 231 -0.16 -7.58 -33.59
N PRO A 232 -0.15 -7.35 -34.91
CA PRO A 232 -0.23 -6.00 -35.46
C PRO A 232 -1.58 -5.39 -35.09
N CYS A 233 -1.58 -4.53 -34.08
CA CYS A 233 -2.77 -3.83 -33.60
C CYS A 233 -3.05 -2.61 -34.50
N GLY A 234 -4.31 -2.40 -34.87
CA GLY A 234 -4.76 -1.15 -35.47
C GLY A 234 -5.00 -0.06 -34.41
N PRO A 235 -5.37 1.16 -34.84
CA PRO A 235 -5.59 2.29 -33.92
C PRO A 235 -6.75 2.04 -32.95
N ALA A 236 -7.81 1.37 -33.39
CA ALA A 236 -8.95 1.05 -32.53
C ALA A 236 -8.59 0.05 -31.41
N GLU A 237 -7.70 -0.90 -31.71
CA GLU A 237 -7.21 -1.87 -30.73
C GLU A 237 -6.25 -1.20 -29.73
N GLU A 238 -5.49 -0.20 -30.17
CA GLU A 238 -4.62 0.59 -29.30
C GLU A 238 -5.41 1.44 -28.30
N GLU A 239 -6.43 2.15 -28.77
CA GLU A 239 -7.35 2.89 -27.89
C GLU A 239 -8.03 1.96 -26.88
N PHE A 240 -8.38 0.74 -27.30
CA PHE A 240 -8.95 -0.26 -26.41
C PHE A 240 -7.94 -0.69 -25.33
N VAL A 241 -6.70 -1.02 -25.70
CA VAL A 241 -5.65 -1.42 -24.75
C VAL A 241 -5.29 -0.27 -23.82
N GLN A 242 -5.30 0.97 -24.30
CA GLN A 242 -4.97 2.15 -23.52
C GLN A 242 -5.93 2.37 -22.34
N ARG A 243 -7.19 1.96 -22.44
CA ARG A 243 -8.17 2.00 -21.32
C ARG A 243 -7.72 1.19 -20.11
N PHE A 244 -6.95 0.11 -20.34
CA PHE A 244 -6.42 -0.78 -19.31
C PHE A 244 -4.98 -0.45 -18.90
N ARG A 245 -4.43 0.67 -19.37
CA ARG A 245 -3.09 1.13 -19.00
C ARG A 245 -3.16 2.37 -18.13
N ARG A 246 -2.20 2.47 -17.21
CA ARG A 246 -1.99 3.63 -16.36
C ARG A 246 -0.56 4.12 -16.54
N SER A 247 -0.40 5.44 -16.68
CA SER A 247 0.91 6.07 -16.68
C SER A 247 1.55 5.91 -15.30
N VAL A 248 2.83 5.57 -15.29
CA VAL A 248 3.65 5.50 -14.10
C VAL A 248 4.59 6.69 -14.11
N THR A 249 4.48 7.54 -13.10
CA THR A 249 5.43 8.63 -12.88
C THR A 249 6.77 8.06 -12.44
N ILE A 250 7.71 7.92 -13.38
CA ILE A 250 9.08 7.52 -13.07
C ILE A 250 9.81 8.77 -12.57
N GLN A 251 10.02 8.88 -11.26
CA GLN A 251 10.88 9.91 -10.70
C GLN A 251 12.34 9.60 -11.07
N SER A 252 13.03 10.56 -11.68
CA SER A 252 14.45 10.42 -11.97
C SER A 252 15.24 10.39 -10.65
N LYS A 253 16.23 9.50 -10.55
CA LYS A 253 17.11 9.42 -9.37
C LYS A 253 18.21 10.48 -9.37
N LYS A 254 18.13 11.46 -10.28
CA LYS A 254 19.13 12.51 -10.43
C LYS A 254 19.12 13.37 -9.17
N GLN A 255 20.30 13.59 -8.61
CA GLN A 255 20.46 14.45 -7.44
C GLN A 255 20.09 15.89 -7.83
N LEU A 256 19.34 16.58 -6.97
CA LEU A 256 19.12 18.01 -7.10
C LEU A 256 20.45 18.73 -6.81
N ILE A 257 20.95 19.48 -7.79
CA ILE A 257 22.17 20.29 -7.66
C ILE A 257 21.79 21.61 -7.00
N GLU A 258 22.50 21.98 -5.94
CA GLU A 258 22.27 23.24 -5.25
C GLU A 258 22.82 24.40 -6.08
N PRO A 259 22.13 25.55 -6.13
CA PRO A 259 22.62 26.72 -6.86
C PRO A 259 23.89 27.26 -6.19
N VAL A 260 24.88 27.59 -7.01
CA VAL A 260 26.11 28.27 -6.57
C VAL A 260 25.75 29.68 -6.13
N GLN A 261 26.23 30.07 -4.95
CA GLN A 261 26.08 31.39 -4.36
C GLN A 261 27.42 32.12 -4.42
N TYR A 262 27.40 33.46 -4.32
CA TYR A 262 28.60 34.29 -4.30
C TYR A 262 28.64 35.09 -3.00
N ASP A 263 29.82 35.17 -2.40
CA ASP A 263 30.03 36.00 -1.20
C ASP A 263 30.30 37.47 -1.56
N GLU A 264 30.48 38.31 -0.54
CA GLU A 264 30.82 39.73 -0.71
C GLU A 264 32.17 39.95 -1.43
N GLN A 265 33.04 38.94 -1.42
CA GLN A 265 34.35 38.94 -2.08
C GLN A 265 34.28 38.42 -3.52
N GLY A 266 33.10 37.97 -3.98
CA GLY A 266 32.86 37.41 -5.30
C GLY A 266 33.29 35.94 -5.46
N MET A 267 33.60 35.23 -4.37
CA MET A 267 33.93 33.81 -4.39
C MET A 267 32.67 32.95 -4.46
N ALA A 268 32.67 32.01 -5.40
CA ALA A 268 31.61 31.02 -5.54
C ALA A 268 31.67 29.98 -4.41
N PHE A 269 30.53 29.75 -3.76
CA PHE A 269 30.36 28.71 -2.74
C PHE A 269 29.02 28.01 -2.86
N SER A 270 28.94 26.78 -2.35
CA SER A 270 27.70 26.01 -2.23
C SER A 270 27.48 25.62 -0.77
N THR A 271 26.21 25.59 -0.36
CA THR A 271 25.83 25.33 1.04
C THR A 271 24.82 24.20 1.12
N SER A 272 25.23 23.11 1.77
CA SER A 272 24.36 21.93 1.96
C SER A 272 24.27 21.49 3.41
N GLU A 273 23.24 20.68 3.67
CA GLU A 273 22.96 20.08 4.97
C GLU A 273 23.13 18.55 4.96
N GLY A 274 23.66 18.04 6.05
CA GLY A 274 23.86 16.63 6.30
C GLY A 274 23.36 16.23 7.68
N ARG A 275 22.72 15.06 7.77
CA ARG A 275 22.23 14.50 9.03
C ARG A 275 22.67 13.06 9.19
N ARG A 276 23.16 12.71 10.38
CA ARG A 276 23.47 11.32 10.75
C ARG A 276 23.15 11.08 12.21
N LYS A 277 22.30 10.09 12.48
CA LYS A 277 21.75 9.82 13.82
C LYS A 277 21.12 11.10 14.40
N SER A 278 21.70 11.64 15.48
CA SER A 278 21.30 12.89 16.13
C SER A 278 22.24 14.07 15.84
N ALA A 279 23.25 13.89 14.97
CA ALA A 279 24.11 14.97 14.51
C ALA A 279 23.54 15.63 13.25
N THR A 280 23.56 16.95 13.24
CA THR A 280 23.20 17.82 12.11
C THR A 280 24.40 18.68 11.77
N ALA A 281 24.72 18.75 10.48
CA ALA A 281 25.84 19.52 9.96
C ALA A 281 25.39 20.38 8.78
N GLN A 282 25.92 21.59 8.72
CA GLN A 282 25.84 22.47 7.57
C GLN A 282 27.27 22.68 7.08
N ALA A 283 27.50 22.52 5.77
CA ALA A 283 28.81 22.70 5.17
C ALA A 283 28.72 23.72 4.03
N VAL A 284 29.61 24.69 4.08
CA VAL A 284 29.87 25.67 3.03
C VAL A 284 31.16 25.24 2.34
N VAL A 285 31.09 24.95 1.04
CA VAL A 285 32.23 24.54 0.22
C VAL A 285 32.50 25.64 -0.81
N TYR A 286 33.72 26.16 -0.81
CA TYR A 286 34.18 27.16 -1.77
C TYR A 286 34.73 26.47 -3.03
N GLU A 287 34.48 27.07 -4.21
CA GLU A 287 34.89 26.50 -5.50
C GLU A 287 36.41 26.38 -5.63
N HIS A 288 37.15 27.39 -5.14
CA HIS A 288 38.60 27.43 -5.15
C HIS A 288 39.12 27.62 -3.73
N GLY A 289 40.14 26.86 -3.36
CA GLY A 289 40.73 26.87 -2.03
C GLY A 289 42.07 26.14 -1.96
N SER A 290 42.56 26.02 -0.74
CA SER A 290 43.84 25.39 -0.38
C SER A 290 43.69 24.07 0.38
N GLY A 291 42.47 23.52 0.47
CA GLY A 291 42.19 22.29 1.22
C GLY A 291 41.97 22.52 2.71
N LYS A 292 41.70 23.76 3.14
CA LYS A 292 41.46 24.08 4.55
C LYS A 292 40.06 23.67 4.94
N ILE A 293 39.95 22.85 5.98
CA ILE A 293 38.66 22.41 6.53
C ILE A 293 38.55 22.91 7.96
N HIS A 294 37.60 23.81 8.21
CA HIS A 294 37.28 24.33 9.53
C HIS A 294 35.94 23.75 10.01
N VAL A 295 35.94 23.20 11.23
CA VAL A 295 34.78 22.62 11.92
C VAL A 295 34.50 23.46 13.16
N ASN A 296 33.36 24.16 13.20
CA ASN A 296 32.97 25.06 14.30
C ASN A 296 34.04 26.12 14.62
N GLY A 297 34.74 26.65 13.60
CA GLY A 297 35.80 27.64 13.75
C GLY A 297 37.16 27.08 14.22
N VAL A 298 37.30 25.76 14.30
CA VAL A 298 38.54 25.06 14.67
C VAL A 298 39.00 24.18 13.50
N ASP A 299 40.30 23.97 13.34
CA ASP A 299 40.82 23.06 12.31
C ASP A 299 40.32 21.62 12.50
N TYR A 300 39.98 20.96 11.39
CA TYR A 300 39.46 19.59 11.38
C TYR A 300 40.40 18.59 12.06
N LEU A 301 41.71 18.82 12.01
CA LEU A 301 42.73 17.97 12.61
C LEU A 301 42.67 17.98 14.15
N ILE A 302 42.34 19.15 14.72
CA ILE A 302 42.19 19.35 16.16
C ILE A 302 40.82 18.87 16.62
N TYR A 303 39.76 19.17 15.84
CA TYR A 303 38.39 18.78 16.16
C TYR A 303 38.19 17.25 16.11
N PHE A 304 38.77 16.59 15.11
CA PHE A 304 38.73 15.14 14.95
C PHE A 304 40.12 14.51 15.17
N PRO A 305 40.50 14.23 16.43
CA PRO A 305 41.80 13.64 16.73
C PRO A 305 41.95 12.21 16.18
N ILE A 306 40.84 11.52 15.90
CA ILE A 306 40.83 10.12 15.48
C ILE A 306 40.82 10.02 13.95
N THR A 307 41.75 9.23 13.42
CA THR A 307 41.97 9.06 11.98
C THR A 307 40.73 8.60 11.22
N GLN A 308 39.94 7.69 11.81
CA GLN A 308 38.70 7.20 11.19
C GLN A 308 37.73 8.34 10.83
N ASP A 309 37.63 9.38 11.67
CA ASP A 309 36.72 10.49 11.41
C ASP A 309 37.27 11.41 10.31
N ARG A 310 38.60 11.58 10.25
CA ARG A 310 39.29 12.32 9.19
C ARG A 310 39.17 11.63 7.83
N GLU A 311 39.28 10.30 7.79
CA GLU A 311 39.05 9.51 6.57
C GLU A 311 37.63 9.70 6.01
N GLN A 312 36.62 9.82 6.88
CA GLN A 312 35.25 10.11 6.44
C GLN A 312 35.13 11.48 5.78
N LEU A 313 35.86 12.48 6.28
CA LEU A 313 35.88 13.82 5.69
C LEU A 313 36.61 13.85 4.35
N MET A 314 37.69 13.07 4.23
CA MET A 314 38.51 12.98 3.01
C MET A 314 37.81 12.23 1.87
N PHE A 315 36.94 11.27 2.20
CA PHE A 315 36.35 10.35 1.22
C PHE A 315 35.64 11.03 0.02
N PRO A 316 34.80 12.07 0.17
CA PRO A 316 34.15 12.73 -0.97
C PRO A 316 35.15 13.42 -1.92
N PHE A 317 36.19 14.06 -1.38
CA PHE A 317 37.22 14.75 -2.18
C PHE A 317 38.16 13.77 -2.87
N HIS A 318 38.52 12.70 -2.16
CA HIS A 318 39.35 11.63 -2.72
C HIS A 318 38.61 10.90 -3.85
N PHE A 319 37.31 10.63 -3.70
CA PHE A 319 36.50 9.97 -4.73
C PHE A 319 36.41 10.75 -6.04
N LEU A 320 36.49 12.07 -5.97
CA LEU A 320 36.44 12.98 -7.14
C LEU A 320 37.82 13.41 -7.64
N ASP A 321 38.91 12.90 -7.05
CA ASP A 321 40.29 13.33 -7.34
C ASP A 321 40.52 14.86 -7.20
N ARG A 322 39.83 15.48 -6.23
CA ARG A 322 39.85 16.94 -5.96
C ARG A 322 40.36 17.27 -4.54
N LEU A 323 41.35 16.51 -4.07
CA LEU A 323 42.03 16.84 -2.81
C LEU A 323 42.71 18.22 -2.93
N GLU A 324 42.67 18.99 -1.85
CA GLU A 324 43.32 20.31 -1.72
C GLU A 324 42.86 21.41 -2.67
N ARG A 325 41.73 21.23 -3.37
CA ARG A 325 41.19 22.24 -4.32
C ARG A 325 40.12 23.15 -3.75
N HIS A 326 39.49 22.74 -2.65
CA HIS A 326 38.33 23.39 -2.07
C HIS A 326 38.60 23.73 -0.61
N ASP A 327 38.12 24.89 -0.17
CA ASP A 327 38.07 25.24 1.24
C ASP A 327 36.67 24.98 1.79
N VAL A 328 36.59 24.45 3.00
CA VAL A 328 35.35 24.02 3.63
C VAL A 328 35.21 24.67 5.00
N THR A 329 34.09 25.35 5.20
CA THR A 329 33.68 25.81 6.53
C THR A 329 32.41 25.07 6.91
N CYS A 330 32.47 24.30 8.00
CA CYS A 330 31.33 23.52 8.46
C CYS A 330 30.96 23.83 9.90
N THR A 331 29.65 23.85 10.15
CA THR A 331 29.06 23.96 11.48
C THR A 331 28.35 22.65 11.80
N VAL A 332 28.65 22.06 12.95
CA VAL A 332 28.09 20.77 13.37
C VAL A 332 27.61 20.83 14.80
N SER A 333 26.43 20.28 15.04
CA SER A 333 25.78 20.25 16.35
C SER A 333 25.14 18.88 16.62
N GLY A 334 25.10 18.53 17.92
CA GLY A 334 24.50 17.28 18.39
C GLY A 334 25.30 16.01 18.09
N GLY A 335 24.74 14.87 18.48
CA GLY A 335 25.32 13.55 18.26
C GLY A 335 26.61 13.29 19.02
N GLY A 336 27.52 12.55 18.40
CA GLY A 336 28.85 12.25 18.91
C GLY A 336 29.85 12.19 17.77
N ARG A 337 31.14 12.07 18.08
CA ARG A 337 32.27 12.20 17.16
C ARG A 337 32.07 11.57 15.76
N SER A 338 31.82 10.26 15.69
CA SER A 338 31.64 9.57 14.40
C SER A 338 30.33 9.87 13.68
N ALA A 339 29.29 10.27 14.44
CA ALA A 339 28.04 10.73 13.86
C ALA A 339 28.23 12.11 13.20
N GLN A 340 28.97 13.00 13.85
CA GLN A 340 29.31 14.33 13.34
C GLN A 340 30.15 14.22 12.05
N ALA A 341 31.22 13.41 12.06
CA ALA A 341 32.05 13.20 10.87
C ALA A 341 31.22 12.68 9.67
N GLY A 342 30.30 11.74 9.91
CA GLY A 342 29.42 11.25 8.87
C GLY A 342 28.34 12.23 8.40
N ALA A 343 27.88 13.13 9.28
CA ALA A 343 26.96 14.21 8.92
C ALA A 343 27.67 15.24 8.03
N ILE A 344 28.89 15.65 8.41
CA ILE A 344 29.71 16.57 7.63
C ILE A 344 30.06 15.95 6.26
N ARG A 345 30.44 14.67 6.22
CA ARG A 345 30.69 13.95 4.95
C ARG A 345 29.53 14.06 3.97
N LEU A 346 28.29 13.89 4.44
CA LEU A 346 27.10 14.01 3.61
C LEU A 346 26.87 15.45 3.14
N ALA A 347 27.04 16.42 4.04
CA ALA A 347 26.90 17.84 3.71
C ALA A 347 27.94 18.27 2.65
N MET A 348 29.22 17.93 2.85
CA MET A 348 30.30 18.22 1.90
C MET A 348 30.05 17.54 0.55
N ALA A 349 29.67 16.25 0.55
CA ALA A 349 29.39 15.53 -0.69
C ALA A 349 28.27 16.18 -1.52
N ARG A 350 27.22 16.69 -0.87
CA ARG A 350 26.11 17.37 -1.54
C ARG A 350 26.50 18.76 -2.05
N ALA A 351 27.21 19.54 -1.22
CA ALA A 351 27.71 20.85 -1.62
C ALA A 351 28.69 20.73 -2.81
N LEU A 352 29.52 19.69 -2.83
CA LEU A 352 30.43 19.42 -3.95
C LEU A 352 29.73 19.15 -5.27
N CYS A 353 28.49 18.65 -5.28
CA CYS A 353 27.77 18.37 -6.52
C CYS A 353 27.57 19.60 -7.41
N SER A 354 27.64 20.81 -6.86
CA SER A 354 27.52 22.06 -7.63
C SER A 354 28.74 22.39 -8.49
N PHE A 355 29.91 21.83 -8.18
CA PHE A 355 31.19 22.12 -8.87
C PHE A 355 31.66 20.97 -9.77
N VAL A 356 30.79 20.00 -10.00
CA VAL A 356 31.10 18.67 -10.50
C VAL A 356 30.21 18.33 -11.69
N THR A 357 30.68 17.46 -12.59
CA THR A 357 29.92 17.02 -13.77
C THR A 357 28.74 16.13 -13.39
N GLU A 358 27.71 16.04 -14.23
CA GLU A 358 26.53 15.23 -13.93
C GLU A 358 26.85 13.73 -13.78
N ASP A 359 27.84 13.23 -14.53
CA ASP A 359 28.29 11.83 -14.47
C ASP A 359 28.98 11.51 -13.14
N GLU A 360 29.86 12.41 -12.68
CA GLU A 360 30.53 12.30 -11.38
C GLU A 360 29.51 12.31 -10.22
N VAL A 361 28.46 13.13 -10.32
CA VAL A 361 27.35 13.15 -9.34
C VAL A 361 26.63 11.80 -9.29
N GLU A 362 26.38 11.17 -10.43
CA GLU A 362 25.78 9.85 -10.49
C GLU A 362 26.71 8.77 -9.90
N TRP A 363 28.02 8.86 -10.11
CA TRP A 363 28.99 7.98 -9.45
C TRP A 363 29.00 8.16 -7.93
N MET A 364 28.95 9.40 -7.42
CA MET A 364 28.82 9.67 -5.98
C MET A 364 27.53 9.10 -5.40
N ARG A 365 26.43 9.17 -6.15
CA ARG A 365 25.14 8.57 -5.77
C ARG A 365 25.27 7.05 -5.64
N GLN A 366 25.91 6.40 -6.61
CA GLN A 366 26.14 4.95 -6.61
C GLN A 366 27.10 4.51 -5.50
N ALA A 367 28.12 5.32 -5.18
CA ALA A 367 29.03 5.10 -4.05
C ALA A 367 28.37 5.33 -2.67
N GLY A 368 27.13 5.84 -2.63
CA GLY A 368 26.39 6.06 -1.39
C GLY A 368 26.84 7.30 -0.60
N LEU A 369 27.51 8.26 -1.25
CA LEU A 369 27.94 9.53 -0.64
C LEU A 369 26.77 10.50 -0.41
N LEU A 370 25.78 10.48 -1.31
CA LEU A 370 24.64 11.40 -1.31
C LEU A 370 23.43 10.87 -0.54
N THR A 371 23.45 9.59 -0.15
CA THR A 371 22.35 8.91 0.54
C THR A 371 22.45 9.14 2.05
N PRO A 372 21.41 9.70 2.71
CA PRO A 372 21.38 9.79 4.16
C PRO A 372 21.29 8.40 4.80
N ASP A 373 22.08 8.13 5.84
CA ASP A 373 22.07 6.85 6.55
C ASP A 373 20.83 6.76 7.47
N PRO A 374 19.83 5.91 7.18
CA PRO A 374 18.59 5.83 7.96
C PRO A 374 18.77 5.08 9.28
N ARG A 375 19.96 4.50 9.56
CA ARG A 375 20.20 3.69 10.75
C ARG A 375 20.24 4.57 12.00
N ILE A 376 19.17 4.50 12.79
CA ILE A 376 18.99 5.22 14.05
C ILE A 376 18.85 4.20 15.20
N ARG A 377 19.20 4.61 16.42
CA ARG A 377 19.02 3.79 17.62
C ARG A 377 17.54 3.43 17.78
N GLU A 378 17.23 2.14 17.71
CA GLU A 378 15.89 1.66 17.99
C GLU A 378 15.51 1.86 19.47
N ARG A 379 14.24 2.19 19.73
CA ARG A 379 13.73 2.27 21.10
C ARG A 379 13.76 0.90 21.81
N LYS A 380 13.92 0.92 23.13
CA LYS A 380 13.70 -0.24 24.01
C LYS A 380 12.20 -0.60 24.01
N LYS A 381 11.89 -1.89 24.13
CA LYS A 381 10.50 -2.38 24.21
C LYS A 381 10.21 -2.80 25.66
N PRO A 382 9.01 -2.53 26.20
CA PRO A 382 8.64 -3.02 27.53
C PRO A 382 8.67 -4.55 27.55
N GLY A 383 9.04 -5.14 28.69
CA GLY A 383 9.24 -6.60 28.82
C GLY A 383 10.51 -7.15 28.17
N GLN A 384 11.44 -6.29 27.73
CA GLN A 384 12.73 -6.68 27.15
C GLN A 384 13.88 -5.93 27.83
N GLU A 385 15.07 -6.52 27.86
CA GLU A 385 16.26 -5.88 28.45
C GLU A 385 16.76 -4.72 27.58
N GLY A 386 16.76 -4.91 26.26
CA GLY A 386 17.17 -3.91 25.28
C GLY A 386 16.16 -3.71 24.14
N ALA A 387 16.62 -3.10 23.04
CA ALA A 387 15.80 -2.95 21.84
C ALA A 387 15.48 -4.29 21.16
N ARG A 388 16.39 -5.26 21.24
CA ARG A 388 16.21 -6.61 20.66
C ARG A 388 16.52 -7.72 21.69
N ARG A 389 17.50 -7.48 22.58
CA ARG A 389 17.89 -8.39 23.67
C ARG A 389 16.72 -8.64 24.62
N LYS A 390 16.40 -9.92 24.82
CA LYS A 390 15.39 -10.39 25.76
C LYS A 390 16.04 -10.70 27.09
N PHE A 391 15.26 -10.70 28.18
CA PHE A 391 15.72 -11.25 29.44
C PHE A 391 16.03 -12.74 29.31
N THR A 392 16.88 -13.25 30.21
CA THR A 392 17.17 -14.69 30.27
C THR A 392 15.88 -15.47 30.52
N TRP A 393 15.49 -16.28 29.56
CA TRP A 393 14.33 -17.16 29.68
C TRP A 393 14.68 -18.36 30.57
N LYS A 394 13.91 -18.56 31.65
CA LYS A 394 14.03 -19.74 32.52
C LYS A 394 12.95 -20.74 32.12
N LYS A 395 13.35 -21.93 31.70
CA LYS A 395 12.45 -23.00 31.23
C LYS A 395 11.76 -23.78 32.38
N ARG A 396 12.41 -23.82 33.54
CA ARG A 396 12.13 -24.77 34.63
C ARG A 396 11.13 -24.23 35.62
#